data_AF-A0AAW5RV67-F1
#
_entry.id   AF-A0AAW5RV67-F1
#
_cell.length_a   1.000
_cell.length_b   1.000
_cell.length_c   1.000
_cell.angle_alpha   90.00
_cell.angle_beta   90.00
_cell.angle_gamma   90.00
#
_symmetry.space_group_name_H-M   'P 1'
#
loop_
_entity.id
_entity.type
_entity.pdbx_description
1 polymer ?
#
loop_
_entity_poly.entity_id
_entity_poly.type
_entity_poly.pdbx_seq_one_letter_code
_entity_poly.pdbx_strand_id
1 'polypeptide(L)'
;MIDYIVAYTDENMNDGKISQLLRGSFTLKIDKSNCYDNPDIKVVFSEKGFLFQAKFNNCESKFKDTMTMFALSLAYREKMEYYLNLTSSIIDKENYHDVIDIKKDFYVFNLKYFFSNPIHYNYQQKHTIWKIIFHYYNILEKHQELKIQIENLVDILHIEQNQEEDKKEKIKENKRKKLK
;
A
#
# COMPACT_ATOMS: atom_id res chain seq x y z
N MET A 1 -2.02 -11.27 -16.80
CA MET A 1 -2.54 -11.93 -15.58
C MET A 1 -1.33 -12.35 -14.78
N ILE A 2 -1.16 -11.85 -13.56
CA ILE A 2 -0.09 -12.32 -12.68
C ILE A 2 -0.68 -13.49 -11.91
N ASP A 3 -0.17 -14.71 -12.17
CA ASP A 3 -0.59 -15.88 -11.40
C ASP A 3 0.14 -15.87 -10.05
N TYR A 4 -0.63 -15.69 -8.98
CA TYR A 4 -0.12 -15.78 -7.61
C TYR A 4 -0.08 -17.24 -7.15
N ILE A 5 1.02 -17.61 -6.49
CA ILE A 5 1.25 -18.94 -5.94
C ILE A 5 1.03 -18.87 -4.43
N VAL A 6 0.03 -19.62 -3.95
CA VAL A 6 -0.19 -19.85 -2.52
C VAL A 6 -0.06 -21.34 -2.27
N ALA A 7 0.89 -21.73 -1.44
CA ALA A 7 1.16 -23.12 -1.13
C ALA A 7 1.07 -23.38 0.38
N TYR A 8 0.50 -24.53 0.74
CA TYR A 8 0.52 -25.09 2.08
C TYR A 8 1.29 -26.40 2.06
N THR A 9 2.14 -26.62 3.05
CA THR A 9 2.84 -27.88 3.26
C THR A 9 3.01 -28.16 4.75
N ASP A 10 3.03 -29.42 5.13
CA ASP A 10 3.49 -29.92 6.43
C ASP A 10 4.87 -30.58 6.35
N GLU A 11 5.43 -30.69 5.14
CA GLU A 11 6.78 -31.18 4.92
C GLU A 11 7.83 -30.11 5.22
N ASN A 12 8.96 -30.53 5.80
CA ASN A 12 10.09 -29.63 6.00
C ASN A 12 10.81 -29.35 4.67
N MET A 13 10.58 -28.19 4.08
CA MET A 13 11.23 -27.77 2.84
C MET A 13 12.49 -26.93 3.12
N ASN A 14 13.58 -27.27 2.44
CA ASN A 14 14.77 -26.43 2.42
C ASN A 14 14.57 -25.20 1.52
N ASP A 15 15.38 -24.17 1.74
CA ASP A 15 15.22 -22.88 1.06
C ASP A 15 15.32 -23.00 -0.48
N GLY A 16 16.12 -23.93 -1.00
CA GLY A 16 16.20 -24.17 -2.45
C GLY A 16 14.89 -24.68 -3.04
N LYS A 17 14.22 -25.63 -2.38
CA LYS A 17 12.90 -26.13 -2.81
C LYS A 17 11.83 -25.05 -2.71
N ILE A 18 11.87 -24.23 -1.65
CA ILE A 18 10.94 -23.11 -1.47
C ILE A 18 11.12 -22.09 -2.60
N SER A 19 12.37 -21.75 -2.92
CA SER A 19 12.73 -20.86 -4.02
C SER A 19 12.20 -21.37 -5.35
N GLN A 20 12.44 -22.65 -5.66
CA GLN A 20 11.96 -23.28 -6.88
C GLN A 20 10.43 -23.27 -6.97
N LEU A 21 9.72 -23.53 -5.88
CA LEU A 21 8.26 -23.52 -5.83
C LEU A 21 7.69 -22.10 -6.07
N LEU A 22 8.25 -21.09 -5.40
CA LEU A 22 7.70 -19.73 -5.40
C LEU A 22 8.15 -18.87 -6.59
N ARG A 23 9.32 -19.14 -7.18
CA ARG A 23 9.88 -18.37 -8.30
C ARG A 23 10.09 -19.18 -9.59
N GLY A 24 10.09 -20.51 -9.52
CA GLY A 24 10.55 -21.36 -10.62
C GLY A 24 12.07 -21.37 -10.80
N SER A 25 12.82 -20.81 -9.84
CA SER A 25 14.28 -20.69 -9.85
C SER A 25 14.85 -20.84 -8.44
N PHE A 26 16.18 -20.94 -8.30
CA PHE A 26 16.87 -21.00 -7.00
C PHE A 26 17.35 -19.62 -6.51
N THR A 27 16.76 -18.52 -6.99
CA THR A 27 17.27 -17.15 -6.74
C THR A 27 16.60 -16.42 -5.58
N LEU A 28 15.49 -16.93 -5.03
CA LEU A 28 14.89 -16.37 -3.81
C LEU A 28 15.86 -16.57 -2.63
N LYS A 29 16.41 -15.46 -2.14
CA LYS A 29 17.09 -15.42 -0.84
C LYS A 29 16.04 -15.33 0.25
N ILE A 30 16.10 -16.24 1.23
CA ILE A 30 15.18 -16.28 2.35
C ILE A 30 15.90 -15.70 3.57
N ASP A 31 15.35 -14.61 4.10
CA ASP A 31 15.86 -13.94 5.30
C ASP A 31 14.73 -13.26 6.08
N LYS A 32 15.06 -12.46 7.09
CA LYS A 32 14.08 -11.84 7.98
C LYS A 32 13.14 -10.84 7.28
N SER A 33 13.49 -10.36 6.08
CA SER A 33 12.67 -9.42 5.32
C SER A 33 11.46 -10.08 4.67
N ASN A 34 11.53 -11.39 4.40
CA ASN A 34 10.50 -12.13 3.68
C ASN A 34 10.10 -13.45 4.35
N CYS A 35 10.64 -13.75 5.52
CA CYS A 35 10.42 -14.99 6.23
C CYS A 35 9.95 -14.72 7.66
N TYR A 36 8.83 -15.34 8.01
CA TYR A 36 8.44 -15.57 9.39
C TYR A 36 8.78 -17.01 9.74
N ASP A 37 9.66 -17.24 10.70
CA ASP A 37 10.08 -18.58 11.09
C ASP A 37 10.01 -18.73 12.61
N ASN A 38 9.05 -19.51 13.08
CA ASN A 38 8.83 -19.79 14.49
C ASN A 38 8.64 -21.30 14.73
N PRO A 39 8.60 -21.77 15.98
CA PRO A 39 8.45 -23.19 16.27
C PRO A 39 7.19 -23.81 15.65
N ASP A 40 6.10 -23.07 15.57
CA ASP A 40 4.80 -23.56 15.09
C ASP A 40 4.64 -23.58 13.56
N ILE A 41 5.13 -22.53 12.90
CA ILE A 41 4.98 -22.32 11.45
C ILE A 41 6.21 -21.63 10.86
N LYS A 42 6.46 -21.85 9.57
CA LYS A 42 7.34 -21.03 8.73
C LYS A 42 6.53 -20.49 7.56
N VAL A 43 6.61 -19.20 7.29
CA VAL A 43 5.96 -18.55 6.15
C VAL A 43 7.00 -17.78 5.36
N VAL A 44 7.11 -18.06 4.07
CA VAL A 44 8.07 -17.42 3.17
C VAL A 44 7.30 -16.69 2.07
N PHE A 45 7.56 -15.41 1.92
CA PHE A 45 6.97 -14.55 0.91
C PHE A 45 7.91 -14.38 -0.28
N SER A 46 7.33 -14.32 -1.48
CA SER A 46 7.97 -13.97 -2.74
C SER A 46 7.13 -12.93 -3.46
N GLU A 47 7.67 -12.29 -4.50
CA GLU A 47 6.91 -11.33 -5.32
C GLU A 47 5.59 -11.91 -5.86
N LYS A 48 5.55 -13.23 -6.08
CA LYS A 48 4.42 -13.96 -6.68
C LYS A 48 3.58 -14.72 -5.67
N GLY A 49 3.76 -14.53 -4.36
CA GLY A 49 2.90 -15.14 -3.35
C GLY A 49 3.66 -15.66 -2.15
N PHE A 50 3.23 -16.79 -1.59
CA PHE A 50 3.85 -17.32 -0.37
C PHE A 50 3.72 -18.83 -0.22
N LEU A 51 4.68 -19.39 0.53
CA LEU A 51 4.62 -20.74 1.07
C LEU A 51 4.35 -20.67 2.56
N PHE A 52 3.38 -21.46 3.02
CA PHE A 52 3.12 -21.72 4.42
C PHE A 52 3.51 -23.15 4.76
N GLN A 53 4.49 -23.31 5.64
CA GLN A 53 4.96 -24.58 6.17
C GLN A 53 4.49 -24.73 7.61
N ALA A 54 3.56 -25.66 7.85
CA ALA A 54 3.16 -26.07 9.18
C ALA A 54 4.25 -26.96 9.80
N LYS A 55 4.64 -26.69 11.04
CA LYS A 55 5.57 -27.55 11.81
C LYS A 55 4.86 -28.39 12.86
N PHE A 56 3.58 -28.08 13.11
CA PHE A 56 2.68 -28.79 14.01
C PHE A 56 1.29 -28.91 13.38
N ASN A 57 0.50 -29.84 13.89
CA ASN A 57 -0.89 -30.05 13.48
C ASN A 57 -1.75 -28.82 13.79
N ASN A 58 -2.92 -28.73 13.14
CA ASN A 58 -3.95 -27.70 13.37
C ASN A 58 -3.53 -26.25 13.03
N CYS A 59 -2.73 -26.07 11.97
CA CYS A 59 -2.34 -24.74 11.48
C CYS A 59 -3.26 -24.15 10.40
N GLU A 60 -4.40 -24.79 10.10
CA GLU A 60 -5.32 -24.36 9.02
C GLU A 60 -5.85 -22.94 9.22
N SER A 61 -6.23 -22.58 10.46
CA SER A 61 -6.70 -21.22 10.78
C SER A 61 -5.61 -20.18 10.52
N LYS A 62 -4.36 -20.47 10.90
CA LYS A 62 -3.19 -19.62 10.67
C LYS A 62 -2.88 -19.46 9.19
N PHE A 63 -3.05 -20.53 8.41
CA PHE A 63 -2.93 -20.47 6.96
C PHE A 63 -4.00 -19.56 6.34
N LYS A 64 -5.27 -19.72 6.73
CA LYS A 64 -6.38 -18.84 6.28
C LYS A 64 -6.15 -17.38 6.66
N ASP A 65 -5.67 -17.12 7.87
CA ASP A 65 -5.30 -15.79 8.32
C ASP A 65 -4.18 -15.20 7.46
N THR A 66 -3.14 -15.98 7.16
CA THR A 66 -2.01 -15.57 6.30
C THR A 66 -2.47 -15.28 4.88
N MET A 67 -3.33 -16.13 4.32
CA MET A 67 -3.94 -15.92 3.01
C MET A 67 -4.79 -14.64 2.99
N THR A 68 -5.55 -14.37 4.05
CA THR A 68 -6.35 -13.14 4.18
C THR A 68 -5.46 -11.91 4.22
N MET A 69 -4.39 -11.93 5.01
CA MET A 69 -3.41 -10.85 5.05
C MET A 69 -2.74 -10.63 3.69
N PHE A 70 -2.39 -11.70 2.98
CA PHE A 70 -1.83 -11.61 1.63
C PHE A 70 -2.83 -11.00 0.65
N ALA A 71 -4.08 -11.46 0.62
CA ALA A 71 -5.12 -10.89 -0.23
C ALA A 71 -5.39 -9.40 0.07
N LEU A 72 -5.41 -9.02 1.35
CA LEU A 72 -5.54 -7.62 1.77
C LEU A 72 -4.37 -6.77 1.25
N SER A 73 -3.14 -7.32 1.30
CA SER A 73 -1.96 -6.64 0.78
C SER A 73 -2.06 -6.37 -0.72
N LEU A 74 -2.66 -7.29 -1.50
CA LEU A 74 -2.91 -7.11 -2.92
C LEU A 74 -3.96 -6.02 -3.15
N ALA A 75 -5.09 -6.07 -2.43
CA ALA A 75 -6.15 -5.07 -2.53
C ALA A 75 -5.63 -3.65 -2.21
N TYR A 76 -4.76 -3.54 -1.21
CA TYR A 76 -4.12 -2.27 -0.85
C TYR A 76 -3.21 -1.75 -1.96
N ARG A 77 -2.39 -2.62 -2.56
CA ARG A 77 -1.54 -2.23 -3.69
C ARG A 77 -2.37 -1.76 -4.89
N GLU A 78 -3.39 -2.51 -5.27
CA GLU A 78 -4.29 -2.13 -6.36
C GLU A 78 -4.95 -0.77 -6.09
N LYS A 79 -5.38 -0.51 -4.85
CA LYS A 79 -5.97 0.78 -4.49
C LYS A 79 -4.95 1.92 -4.53
N MET A 80 -3.69 1.69 -4.15
CA MET A 80 -2.63 2.69 -4.28
C MET A 80 -2.33 3.01 -5.75
N GLU A 81 -2.24 1.99 -6.62
CA GLU A 81 -2.06 2.18 -8.06
C GLU A 81 -3.25 2.93 -8.68
N TYR A 82 -4.49 2.65 -8.23
CA TYR A 82 -5.66 3.42 -8.63
C TYR A 82 -5.51 4.91 -8.32
N TYR A 83 -5.12 5.26 -7.08
CA TYR A 83 -4.95 6.65 -6.69
C TYR A 83 -3.80 7.32 -7.45
N LEU A 84 -2.68 6.62 -7.66
CA LEU A 84 -1.56 7.12 -8.45
C LEU A 84 -2.01 7.51 -9.87
N ASN A 85 -2.69 6.60 -10.57
CA ASN A 85 -3.20 6.85 -11.91
C ASN A 85 -4.21 7.99 -11.95
N LEU A 86 -5.09 8.06 -10.95
CA LEU A 86 -6.10 9.11 -10.86
C LEU A 86 -5.44 10.49 -10.65
N THR A 87 -4.49 10.58 -9.72
CA THR A 87 -3.71 11.80 -9.44
C THR A 87 -2.93 12.25 -10.68
N SER A 88 -2.24 11.34 -11.38
CA SER A 88 -1.54 11.68 -12.64
C SER A 88 -2.50 12.22 -13.70
N SER A 89 -3.68 11.62 -13.86
CA SER A 89 -4.64 12.02 -14.90
C SER A 89 -5.25 13.42 -14.71
N ILE A 90 -5.24 13.97 -13.49
CA ILE A 90 -5.76 15.31 -13.21
C ILE A 90 -4.75 16.38 -13.57
N ILE A 91 -3.46 16.11 -13.37
CA ILE A 91 -2.38 17.01 -13.79
C ILE A 91 -2.51 17.27 -15.30
N ASP A 92 -2.76 16.22 -16.08
CA ASP A 92 -2.90 16.33 -17.54
C ASP A 92 -4.14 17.14 -17.99
N LYS A 93 -5.15 17.30 -17.14
CA LYS A 93 -6.43 17.93 -17.47
C LYS A 93 -6.61 19.32 -16.85
N GLU A 94 -5.65 19.80 -16.06
CA GLU A 94 -5.73 21.04 -15.29
C GLU A 94 -7.02 21.14 -14.42
N ASN A 95 -7.63 20.01 -14.05
CA ASN A 95 -8.89 19.99 -13.30
C ASN A 95 -8.66 19.93 -11.79
N TYR A 96 -8.24 21.07 -11.26
CA TYR A 96 -7.68 21.17 -9.92
C TYR A 96 -8.67 20.94 -8.76
N HIS A 97 -9.97 21.10 -8.98
CA HIS A 97 -10.97 20.78 -7.96
C HIS A 97 -11.00 19.28 -7.62
N ASP A 98 -10.70 18.42 -8.59
CA ASP A 98 -10.73 16.96 -8.41
C ASP A 98 -9.62 16.46 -7.46
N VAL A 99 -8.52 17.20 -7.30
CA VAL A 99 -7.40 16.79 -6.43
C VAL A 99 -7.79 16.83 -4.94
N ILE A 100 -8.59 17.81 -4.55
CA ILE A 100 -9.07 17.95 -3.17
C ILE A 100 -9.99 16.76 -2.82
N ASP A 101 -10.85 16.36 -3.75
CA ASP A 101 -11.72 15.20 -3.57
C ASP A 101 -10.93 13.89 -3.47
N ILE A 102 -9.85 13.74 -4.25
CA ILE A 102 -8.94 12.60 -4.12
C ILE A 102 -8.26 12.57 -2.76
N LYS A 103 -7.76 13.71 -2.28
CA LYS A 103 -7.13 13.80 -0.95
C LYS A 103 -8.10 13.33 0.12
N LYS A 104 -9.35 13.80 0.05
CA LYS A 104 -10.42 13.40 0.97
C LYS A 104 -10.69 11.89 0.88
N ASP A 105 -10.89 11.36 -0.32
CA ASP A 105 -11.18 9.95 -0.54
C ASP A 105 -10.04 9.04 -0.08
N PHE A 106 -8.79 9.43 -0.33
CA PHE A 106 -7.60 8.74 0.15
C PHE A 106 -7.55 8.66 1.68
N TYR A 107 -7.82 9.77 2.37
CA TYR A 107 -7.85 9.78 3.84
C TYR A 107 -9.02 8.99 4.42
N VAL A 108 -10.21 9.09 3.82
CA VAL A 108 -11.37 8.29 4.23
C VAL A 108 -11.09 6.80 4.05
N PHE A 109 -10.46 6.40 2.94
CA PHE A 109 -10.06 5.03 2.72
C PHE A 109 -9.09 4.54 3.81
N ASN A 110 -8.04 5.32 4.12
CA ASN A 110 -7.05 4.95 5.13
C ASN A 110 -7.70 4.74 6.52
N LEU A 111 -8.63 5.61 6.90
CA LEU A 111 -9.36 5.53 8.17
C LEU A 111 -10.33 4.36 8.19
N LYS A 112 -11.17 4.22 7.16
CA LYS A 112 -12.25 3.24 7.10
C LYS A 112 -11.73 1.80 7.05
N TYR A 113 -10.60 1.58 6.39
CA TYR A 113 -10.06 0.24 6.16
C TYR A 113 -8.82 -0.05 7.01
N PHE A 114 -8.42 0.84 7.93
CA PHE A 114 -7.25 0.65 8.80
C PHE A 114 -5.97 0.32 8.02
N PHE A 115 -5.72 1.05 6.92
CA PHE A 115 -4.71 0.69 5.91
C PHE A 115 -3.32 0.38 6.50
N SER A 116 -2.82 1.25 7.37
CA SER A 116 -1.48 1.10 7.94
C SER A 116 -1.39 0.02 9.03
N ASN A 117 -2.51 -0.34 9.66
CA ASN A 117 -2.52 -1.32 10.74
C ASN A 117 -3.88 -2.05 10.84
N PRO A 118 -4.17 -2.95 9.90
CA PRO A 118 -5.44 -3.69 9.87
C PRO A 118 -5.49 -4.82 10.91
N ILE A 119 -4.41 -5.04 11.68
CA ILE A 119 -4.30 -6.13 12.65
C ILE A 119 -4.15 -5.56 14.05
N HIS A 120 -5.02 -6.01 14.94
CA HIS A 120 -4.93 -5.63 16.35
C HIS A 120 -3.61 -6.10 16.98
N TYR A 121 -2.95 -5.23 17.75
CA TYR A 121 -1.61 -5.47 18.32
C TYR A 121 -1.54 -6.68 19.26
N ASN A 122 -2.65 -7.04 19.90
CA ASN A 122 -2.78 -8.25 20.73
C ASN A 122 -2.54 -9.56 19.96
N TYR A 123 -2.64 -9.57 18.62
CA TYR A 123 -2.36 -10.74 17.80
C TYR A 123 -0.90 -10.76 17.33
N GLN A 124 0.04 -10.98 18.26
CA GLN A 124 1.47 -10.81 18.05
C GLN A 124 2.00 -11.53 16.79
N GLN A 125 1.62 -12.80 16.56
CA GLN A 125 2.03 -13.58 15.39
C GLN A 125 1.50 -12.95 14.09
N LYS A 126 0.20 -12.67 14.01
CA LYS A 126 -0.42 -12.04 12.82
C LYS A 126 0.20 -10.67 12.54
N HIS A 127 0.39 -9.87 13.58
CA HIS A 127 0.99 -8.55 13.46
C HIS A 127 2.45 -8.61 12.96
N THR A 128 3.22 -9.61 13.38
CA THR A 128 4.59 -9.83 12.86
C THR A 128 4.59 -10.23 11.39
N ILE A 129 3.71 -11.16 11.01
CA ILE A 129 3.56 -11.59 9.61
C ILE A 129 3.10 -10.42 8.74
N TRP A 130 2.15 -9.61 9.21
CA TRP A 130 1.71 -8.42 8.48
C TRP A 130 2.83 -7.41 8.30
N LYS A 131 3.68 -7.16 9.30
CA LYS A 131 4.84 -6.27 9.12
C LYS A 131 5.78 -6.75 8.01
N ILE A 132 6.00 -8.06 7.92
CA ILE A 132 6.79 -8.67 6.83
C ILE A 132 6.10 -8.40 5.49
N ILE A 133 4.81 -8.72 5.36
CA ILE A 133 4.04 -8.46 4.13
C ILE A 133 4.09 -6.98 3.74
N PHE A 134 3.77 -6.09 4.68
CA PHE A 134 3.65 -4.67 4.47
C PHE A 134 4.96 -4.02 4.02
N HIS A 135 6.09 -4.52 4.54
CA HIS A 135 7.42 -4.11 4.12
C HIS A 135 7.86 -4.77 2.81
N TYR A 136 7.76 -6.10 2.71
CA TYR A 136 8.26 -6.86 1.57
C TYR A 136 7.59 -6.48 0.24
N TYR A 137 6.29 -6.19 0.27
CA TYR A 137 5.55 -5.72 -0.91
C TYR A 137 5.55 -4.20 -1.10
N ASN A 138 6.37 -3.50 -0.33
CA ASN A 138 6.59 -2.07 -0.38
C ASN A 138 5.32 -1.21 -0.25
N ILE A 139 4.37 -1.65 0.58
CA ILE A 139 3.05 -1.02 0.69
C ILE A 139 3.17 0.32 1.43
N LEU A 140 3.99 0.36 2.49
CA LEU A 140 4.21 1.59 3.27
C LEU A 140 4.85 2.69 2.43
N GLU A 141 5.93 2.37 1.71
CA GLU A 141 6.67 3.36 0.93
C GLU A 141 5.78 3.94 -0.18
N LYS A 142 5.08 3.07 -0.92
CA LYS A 142 4.13 3.51 -1.95
C LYS A 142 3.02 4.40 -1.41
N HIS A 143 2.48 4.06 -0.24
CA HIS A 143 1.46 4.87 0.43
C HIS A 143 1.99 6.24 0.86
N GLN A 144 3.18 6.29 1.44
CA GLN A 144 3.82 7.54 1.86
C GLN A 144 4.15 8.44 0.68
N GLU A 145 4.74 7.87 -0.38
CA GLU A 145 5.04 8.59 -1.61
C GLU A 145 3.77 9.21 -2.21
N LEU A 146 2.72 8.40 -2.39
CA LEU A 146 1.44 8.87 -2.92
C LEU A 146 0.82 9.96 -2.04
N LYS A 147 0.87 9.78 -0.70
CA LYS A 147 0.35 10.79 0.24
C LYS A 147 1.07 12.13 0.04
N ILE A 148 2.40 12.12 -0.01
CA ILE A 148 3.21 13.33 -0.18
C ILE A 148 2.90 13.98 -1.53
N GLN A 149 2.79 13.20 -2.60
CA GLN A 149 2.43 13.73 -3.93
C GLN A 149 1.06 14.41 -3.93
N ILE A 150 0.03 13.78 -3.34
CA ILE A 150 -1.31 14.36 -3.22
C ILE A 150 -1.29 15.64 -2.37
N GLU A 151 -0.55 15.64 -1.26
CA GLU A 151 -0.43 16.82 -0.38
C GLU A 151 0.24 17.99 -1.11
N ASN A 152 1.38 17.74 -1.76
CA ASN A 152 2.11 18.75 -2.52
C ASN A 152 1.27 19.35 -3.64
N LEU A 153 0.48 18.53 -4.35
CA LEU A 153 -0.42 19.03 -5.38
C LEU A 153 -1.47 19.96 -4.80
N VAL A 154 -2.17 19.56 -3.73
CA VAL A 154 -3.16 20.43 -3.08
C VAL A 154 -2.56 21.75 -2.61
N ASP A 155 -1.32 21.74 -2.10
CA ASP A 155 -0.65 22.95 -1.65
C ASP A 155 -0.33 23.91 -2.81
N ILE A 156 0.12 23.38 -3.96
CA ILE A 156 0.33 24.17 -5.19
C ILE A 156 -0.99 24.85 -5.62
N LEU A 157 -2.10 24.12 -5.58
CA LEU A 157 -3.42 24.66 -5.95
C LEU A 157 -3.87 25.80 -5.05
N HIS A 158 -3.66 25.66 -3.74
CA HIS A 158 -3.97 26.74 -2.82
C HIS A 158 -3.13 27.99 -3.09
N ILE A 159 -1.85 27.82 -3.44
CA ILE A 159 -0.98 28.95 -3.81
C ILE A 159 -1.50 29.64 -5.08
N GLU A 160 -1.86 28.88 -6.12
CA GLU A 160 -2.37 29.43 -7.38
C GLU A 160 -3.70 30.16 -7.20
N GLN A 161 -4.64 29.58 -6.44
CA GLN A 161 -5.92 30.20 -6.12
C GLN A 161 -5.75 31.54 -5.39
N ASN A 162 -4.91 31.58 -4.35
CA ASN A 162 -4.64 32.80 -3.60
C ASN A 162 -4.01 33.88 -4.49
N GLN A 163 -3.09 33.50 -5.38
CA GLN A 163 -2.49 34.44 -6.33
C GLN A 163 -3.52 35.02 -7.33
N GLU A 164 -4.48 34.21 -7.79
CA GLU A 164 -5.56 34.71 -8.63
C GLU A 164 -6.50 35.66 -7.90
N GLU A 165 -6.87 35.34 -6.67
CA GLU A 165 -7.73 36.18 -5.83
C GLU A 165 -7.07 37.54 -5.55
N ASP A 166 -5.80 37.54 -5.16
CA ASP A 166 -5.00 38.75 -4.98
C ASP A 166 -4.95 39.62 -6.24
N LYS A 167 -4.78 39.01 -7.42
CA LYS A 167 -4.81 39.72 -8.71
C LYS A 167 -6.18 40.34 -8.95
N LYS A 168 -7.26 39.59 -8.71
CA LYS A 168 -8.66 40.06 -8.87
C LYS A 168 -8.96 41.22 -7.92
N GLU A 169 -8.49 41.17 -6.67
CA GLU A 169 -8.64 42.25 -5.69
C GLU A 169 -7.88 43.51 -6.10
N LYS A 170 -6.59 43.39 -6.50
CA LYS A 170 -5.79 44.52 -6.98
C LYS A 170 -6.42 45.20 -8.19
N ILE A 171 -7.00 44.44 -9.12
CA ILE A 171 -7.73 44.99 -10.28
C ILE A 171 -8.98 45.75 -9.83
N LYS A 172 -9.78 45.20 -8.89
CA LYS A 172 -10.97 45.86 -8.34
C LYS A 172 -10.60 47.17 -7.62
N GLU A 173 -9.54 47.16 -6.84
CA GLU A 173 -9.07 48.35 -6.11
C GLU A 173 -8.57 49.44 -7.06
N ASN A 174 -7.79 49.08 -8.08
CA ASN A 174 -7.33 50.01 -9.11
C ASN A 174 -8.48 50.61 -9.92
N LYS A 175 -9.54 49.84 -10.21
CA LYS A 175 -10.77 50.37 -10.83
C LYS A 175 -11.47 51.38 -9.92
N ARG A 176 -11.59 51.09 -8.62
CA ARG A 176 -12.19 52.02 -7.63
C ARG A 176 -11.39 53.32 -7.50
N LYS A 177 -10.06 53.26 -7.56
CA LYS A 177 -9.19 54.44 -7.51
C LYS A 177 -9.28 55.33 -8.75
N LYS A 178 -9.57 54.77 -9.93
CA LYS A 178 -9.75 55.52 -11.20
C LYS A 178 -11.12 56.19 -11.36
N LEU A 179 -12.10 55.85 -10.51
CA LEU A 179 -13.46 56.40 -10.51
C LEU A 179 -13.65 57.53 -9.48
N LYS A 180 -12.63 57.81 -8.66
CA LYS A 180 -12.55 58.98 -7.76
C LYS A 180 -11.63 60.02 -8.37
#